data_AF-A0A2U1LNN1-F1
#
_entry.id   AF-A0A2U1LNN1-F1
#
_cell.length_a   1.000
_cell.length_b   1.000
_cell.length_c   1.000
_cell.angle_alpha   90.00
_cell.angle_beta   90.00
_cell.angle_gamma   90.00
#
_symmetry.space_group_name_H-M   'P 1'
#
loop_
_entity.id
_entity.type
_entity.pdbx_description
1 polymer ?
#
loop_
_entity_poly.entity_id
_entity_poly.type
_entity_poly.pdbx_seq_one_letter_code
_entity_poly.pdbx_strand_id
1 'polypeptide(L)'
;MCKLDNVSNSWAQIISSVVNFPAKNTIWSVIQRLVLGASVYFIWQERNVRLFSNFGRSEDELLKMIIASVRSRIMGLKLQVTHDVLDAAKVWSFPIDKKLKYRFLLDELFADNMDIDEDS
;
A
#
# COMPACT_ATOMS: atom_id res chain seq x y z
N MET A 1 1.87 10.14 -0.65
CA MET A 1 3.34 9.95 -0.58
C MET A 1 3.68 9.78 0.90
N CYS A 2 4.25 8.65 1.31
CA CYS A 2 4.54 8.37 2.73
C CYS A 2 5.72 9.22 3.20
N LYS A 3 5.63 9.87 4.37
CA LYS A 3 6.73 10.63 4.98
C LYS A 3 7.77 9.64 5.51
N LEU A 4 8.83 9.43 4.74
CA LEU A 4 9.97 8.59 5.06
C LEU A 4 11.12 9.45 5.61
N ASP A 5 10.80 10.39 6.51
CA ASP A 5 11.73 11.43 6.95
C ASP A 5 12.86 10.88 7.87
N ASN A 6 12.88 9.57 8.12
CA ASN A 6 13.81 8.94 9.07
C ASN A 6 14.36 7.56 8.64
N VAL A 7 14.31 7.23 7.35
CA VAL A 7 14.94 6.00 6.84
C VAL A 7 16.20 6.39 6.07
N SER A 8 17.37 5.90 6.46
CA SER A 8 18.61 6.31 5.80
C SER A 8 18.69 5.82 4.34
N ASN A 9 19.48 6.55 3.56
CA ASN A 9 20.05 6.25 2.24
C ASN A 9 20.50 4.80 1.98
N SER A 10 20.75 4.02 3.03
CA SER A 10 21.41 2.73 2.93
C SER A 10 20.42 1.61 2.62
N TRP A 11 20.62 0.96 1.47
CA TRP A 11 19.81 -0.19 1.08
C TRP A 11 19.81 -1.30 2.14
N ALA A 12 20.93 -1.50 2.84
CA ALA A 12 21.03 -2.44 3.95
C ALA A 12 20.09 -2.09 5.11
N GLN A 13 19.90 -0.79 5.41
CA GLN A 13 18.97 -0.35 6.46
C GLN A 13 17.51 -0.48 6.02
N ILE A 14 17.20 -0.20 4.75
CA ILE A 14 15.84 -0.41 4.22
C ILE A 14 15.49 -1.90 4.26
N ILE A 15 16.39 -2.79 3.83
CA ILE A 15 16.17 -4.23 3.92
C ILE A 15 16.04 -4.68 5.39
N SER A 16 16.95 -4.23 6.27
CA SER A 16 16.89 -4.58 7.70
C SER A 16 15.58 -4.12 8.36
N SER A 17 15.12 -2.90 8.07
CA SER A 17 13.85 -2.39 8.61
C SER A 17 12.63 -3.16 8.10
N VAL A 18 12.62 -3.60 6.84
CA VAL A 18 11.51 -4.41 6.30
C VAL A 18 11.55 -5.85 6.82
N VAL A 19 12.73 -6.47 6.92
CA VAL A 19 12.89 -7.85 7.42
C VAL A 19 12.51 -7.95 8.89
N ASN A 20 12.83 -6.93 9.69
CA ASN A 20 12.51 -6.90 11.12
C ASN A 20 11.09 -6.43 11.41
N PHE A 21 10.31 -6.00 10.40
CA PHE A 21 8.94 -5.58 10.62
C PHE A 21 8.03 -6.81 10.75
N PRO A 22 7.28 -6.96 11.85
CA PRO A 22 6.34 -8.08 11.98
C PRO A 22 5.33 -8.06 10.83
N ALA A 23 5.15 -9.19 10.17
CA ALA A 23 4.16 -9.35 9.12
C ALA A 23 2.75 -9.35 9.73
N LYS A 24 2.17 -8.16 9.90
CA LYS A 24 0.81 -7.97 10.38
C LYS A 24 -0.16 -8.08 9.20
N ASN A 25 -1.40 -8.49 9.47
CA ASN A 25 -2.46 -8.53 8.46
C ASN A 25 -3.12 -7.14 8.24
N THR A 26 -2.40 -6.05 8.54
CA THR A 26 -2.87 -4.70 8.25
C THR A 26 -2.60 -4.36 6.79
N ILE A 27 -3.45 -3.53 6.20
CA ILE A 27 -3.30 -3.11 4.80
C ILE A 27 -1.93 -2.45 4.55
N TRP A 28 -1.42 -1.65 5.49
CA TRP A 28 -0.11 -1.02 5.36
C TRP A 28 1.04 -2.02 5.34
N SER A 29 0.99 -3.06 6.19
CA SER A 29 2.02 -4.13 6.18
C SER A 29 1.96 -4.95 4.89
N VAL A 30 0.75 -5.23 4.38
CA VAL A 30 0.56 -5.91 3.09
C VAL A 30 1.12 -5.05 1.94
N ILE A 31 0.78 -3.77 1.88
CA ILE A 31 1.27 -2.84 0.86
C ILE A 31 2.80 -2.75 0.90
N GLN A 32 3.39 -2.60 2.08
CA GLN A 32 4.85 -2.52 2.24
C GLN A 32 5.55 -3.74 1.63
N ARG A 33 5.05 -4.95 1.93
CA ARG A 33 5.60 -6.21 1.39
C ARG A 33 5.41 -6.32 -0.12
N LEU A 34 4.25 -5.90 -0.64
CA LEU A 34 3.98 -5.86 -2.08
C LEU A 34 4.91 -4.90 -2.81
N VAL A 35 5.12 -3.69 -2.26
CA VAL A 35 6.03 -2.68 -2.83
C VAL A 35 7.45 -3.21 -2.85
N LEU A 36 7.95 -3.76 -1.73
CA LEU A 36 9.31 -4.30 -1.70
C LEU A 36 9.48 -5.42 -2.75
N GLY A 37 8.56 -6.38 -2.77
CA GLY A 37 8.62 -7.50 -3.71
C GLY A 37 8.56 -7.05 -5.17
N ALA A 38 7.66 -6.13 -5.50
CA ALA A 38 7.53 -5.58 -6.85
C ALA A 38 8.79 -4.79 -7.24
N SER A 39 9.30 -3.91 -6.37
CA SER A 39 10.51 -3.13 -6.62
C SER A 39 11.72 -4.03 -6.88
N VAL A 40 11.97 -5.01 -6.03
CA VAL A 40 13.09 -5.96 -6.21
C VAL A 40 12.95 -6.72 -7.52
N TYR A 41 11.75 -7.23 -7.81
CA TYR A 41 11.49 -8.00 -9.03
C TYR A 41 11.69 -7.16 -10.30
N PHE A 42 11.07 -5.97 -10.39
CA PHE A 42 11.12 -5.14 -11.59
C PHE A 42 12.51 -4.52 -11.80
N ILE A 43 13.24 -4.14 -10.74
CA ILE A 43 14.63 -3.69 -10.86
C ILE A 43 15.52 -4.82 -11.38
N TRP A 44 15.38 -6.03 -10.84
CA TRP A 44 16.11 -7.20 -11.32
C TRP A 44 15.77 -7.52 -12.79
N GLN A 45 14.48 -7.48 -13.14
CA GLN A 45 14.01 -7.72 -14.51
C GLN A 45 14.60 -6.69 -15.47
N GLU A 46 14.53 -5.40 -15.12
CA GLU A 46 15.04 -4.31 -15.97
C GLU A 46 16.56 -4.40 -16.16
N ARG A 47 17.30 -4.75 -15.10
CA ARG A 47 18.74 -5.03 -15.20
C ARG A 47 19.04 -6.15 -16.18
N ASN A 48 18.30 -7.26 -16.12
CA ASN A 48 18.49 -8.38 -17.06
C ASN A 48 18.11 -8.00 -18.49
N VAL A 49 17.01 -7.26 -18.68
CA VAL A 49 16.61 -6.77 -20.00
C VAL A 49 17.73 -5.94 -20.60
N ARG A 50 18.33 -5.00 -19.86
CA ARG A 50 19.44 -4.17 -20.37
C ARG A 50 20.73 -4.94 -20.66
N LEU A 51 20.95 -6.08 -19.99
CA LEU A 51 22.10 -6.94 -20.23
C LEU A 51 21.93 -7.83 -21.46
N PHE A 52 20.71 -8.30 -21.72
CA PHE A 52 20.41 -9.26 -22.79
C PHE A 52 19.66 -8.63 -23.98
N SER A 53 19.36 -7.34 -23.91
CA SER A 53 18.71 -6.53 -24.95
C SER A 53 19.34 -5.14 -24.99
N ASN A 54 19.40 -4.53 -26.18
CA ASN A 54 19.79 -3.12 -26.34
C ASN A 54 18.63 -2.15 -26.01
N PHE A 55 17.58 -2.64 -25.36
CA PHE A 55 16.41 -1.87 -24.95
C PHE A 55 16.41 -1.70 -23.43
N GLY A 56 15.97 -0.53 -22.96
CA GLY A 56 15.76 -0.26 -21.55
C GLY A 56 14.65 0.77 -21.39
N ARG A 57 13.77 0.55 -20.42
CA ARG A 57 12.68 1.47 -20.08
C ARG A 57 13.20 2.65 -19.28
N SER A 58 12.49 3.77 -19.32
CA SER A 58 12.83 4.88 -18.44
C SER A 58 12.52 4.54 -16.97
N GLU A 59 13.14 5.28 -16.05
CA GLU A 59 12.84 5.15 -14.61
C GLU A 59 11.35 5.38 -14.34
N ASP A 60 10.75 6.40 -14.96
CA ASP A 60 9.33 6.71 -14.82
C ASP A 60 8.42 5.57 -15.28
N GLU A 61 8.76 4.91 -16.37
CA GLU A 61 8.01 3.74 -16.87
C GLU A 61 8.12 2.56 -15.90
N LEU A 62 9.33 2.30 -15.38
CA LEU A 62 9.56 1.25 -14.40
C LEU A 62 8.75 1.49 -13.11
N LEU A 63 8.78 2.72 -12.60
CA LEU A 63 8.00 3.11 -11.42
C LEU A 63 6.50 2.96 -11.64
N LYS A 64 5.99 3.38 -12.81
CA LYS A 64 4.57 3.19 -13.17
C LYS A 64 4.18 1.72 -13.19
N MET A 65 5.04 0.84 -13.73
CA MET A 65 4.78 -0.61 -13.72
C MET A 65 4.76 -1.19 -12.31
N ILE A 66 5.70 -0.78 -11.45
CA ILE A 66 5.72 -1.21 -10.04
C ILE A 66 4.44 -0.79 -9.33
N ILE A 67 4.05 0.50 -9.43
CA ILE A 67 2.84 1.03 -8.80
C ILE A 67 1.60 0.32 -9.32
N ALA A 68 1.47 0.13 -10.63
CA ALA A 68 0.35 -0.56 -11.25
C ALA A 68 0.26 -2.03 -10.80
N SER A 69 1.39 -2.72 -10.69
CA SER A 69 1.46 -4.10 -10.22
C SER A 69 1.01 -4.22 -8.76
N VAL A 70 1.52 -3.35 -7.88
CA VAL A 70 1.12 -3.32 -6.46
C VAL A 70 -0.37 -3.03 -6.34
N ARG A 71 -0.87 -2.01 -7.04
CA ARG A 71 -2.30 -1.65 -7.05
C ARG A 71 -3.17 -2.82 -7.51
N SER A 72 -2.79 -3.50 -8.59
CA SER A 72 -3.51 -4.67 -9.11
C SER A 72 -3.56 -5.80 -8.07
N ARG A 73 -2.46 -6.05 -7.37
CA ARG A 73 -2.41 -7.03 -6.28
C ARG A 73 -3.32 -6.65 -5.12
N ILE A 74 -3.35 -5.38 -4.71
CA ILE A 74 -4.25 -4.89 -3.64
C ILE A 74 -5.71 -5.12 -4.03
N MET A 75 -6.08 -4.79 -5.27
CA MET A 75 -7.46 -4.96 -5.77
C MET A 75 -7.92 -6.42 -5.81
N GLY A 76 -7.00 -7.37 -5.88
CA GLY A 76 -7.31 -8.80 -5.80
C GLY A 76 -7.51 -9.35 -4.39
N LEU A 77 -7.28 -8.54 -3.34
CA LEU A 77 -7.42 -8.96 -1.95
C LEU A 77 -8.84 -8.76 -1.44
N LYS A 78 -9.28 -9.65 -0.54
CA LYS A 78 -10.50 -9.45 0.26
C LYS A 78 -10.16 -8.56 1.46
N LEU A 79 -10.42 -7.27 1.34
CA LEU A 79 -10.15 -6.28 2.39
C LEU A 79 -11.40 -6.05 3.25
N GLN A 80 -11.21 -6.03 4.57
CA GLN A 80 -12.23 -5.50 5.49
C GLN A 80 -12.17 -3.98 5.45
N VAL A 81 -13.33 -3.31 5.43
CA VAL A 81 -13.35 -1.83 5.44
C VAL A 81 -12.97 -1.35 6.84
N THR A 82 -11.84 -0.65 6.91
CA THR A 82 -11.33 0.03 8.10
C THR A 82 -10.82 1.41 7.68
N HIS A 83 -10.59 2.31 8.63
CA HIS A 83 -9.97 3.63 8.38
C HIS A 83 -8.65 3.51 7.60
N ASP A 84 -7.77 2.59 7.99
CA ASP A 84 -6.52 2.32 7.28
C ASP A 84 -6.74 1.93 5.80
N VAL A 85 -7.77 1.13 5.52
CA VAL A 85 -8.09 0.70 4.14
C VAL A 85 -8.67 1.86 3.34
N LEU A 86 -9.49 2.72 3.95
CA LEU A 86 -10.01 3.93 3.32
C LEU A 86 -8.87 4.91 2.95
N ASP A 87 -7.90 5.07 3.84
CA ASP A 87 -6.73 5.92 3.58
C ASP A 87 -5.79 5.32 2.56
N ALA A 88 -5.54 4.01 2.64
CA ALA A 88 -4.80 3.29 1.61
C ALA A 88 -5.45 3.44 0.23
N ALA A 89 -6.78 3.40 0.15
CA ALA A 89 -7.51 3.60 -1.11
C ALA A 89 -7.36 5.01 -1.68
N LYS A 90 -7.28 6.05 -0.83
CA LYS A 90 -6.95 7.41 -1.30
C LYS A 90 -5.54 7.45 -1.88
N VAL A 91 -4.56 6.92 -1.14
CA VAL A 91 -3.13 6.97 -1.52
C VAL A 91 -2.83 6.15 -2.78
N TRP A 92 -3.38 4.94 -2.87
CA TRP A 92 -3.16 4.02 -4.00
C TRP A 92 -4.25 4.12 -5.06
N SER A 93 -5.22 5.01 -4.84
CA SER A 93 -6.33 5.36 -5.74
C SER A 93 -7.23 4.19 -6.17
N PHE A 94 -7.31 3.08 -5.41
CA PHE A 94 -8.08 1.89 -5.78
C PHE A 94 -9.55 1.98 -5.34
N PRO A 95 -10.50 1.36 -6.07
CA PRO A 95 -11.91 1.43 -5.70
C PRO A 95 -12.21 0.59 -4.45
N ILE A 96 -13.09 1.12 -3.59
CA ILE A 96 -13.71 0.39 -2.48
C ILE A 96 -15.20 0.26 -2.78
N ASP A 97 -15.80 -0.85 -2.37
CA ASP A 97 -17.25 -1.05 -2.43
C ASP A 97 -17.97 0.09 -1.70
N LYS A 98 -18.78 0.84 -2.46
CA LYS A 98 -19.53 1.99 -1.95
C LYS A 98 -20.48 1.59 -0.81
N LYS A 99 -21.16 0.45 -0.92
CA LYS A 99 -22.12 -0.02 0.09
C LYS A 99 -21.43 -0.30 1.41
N LEU A 100 -20.27 -0.96 1.37
CA LEU A 100 -19.49 -1.25 2.57
C LEU A 100 -18.92 0.03 3.19
N LYS A 101 -18.47 0.99 2.36
CA LYS A 101 -17.99 2.29 2.82
C LYS A 101 -19.09 3.08 3.54
N TYR A 102 -20.29 3.20 2.93
CA TYR A 102 -21.39 3.94 3.56
C TYR A 102 -21.85 3.28 4.86
N ARG A 103 -21.95 1.95 4.90
CA ARG A 103 -22.31 1.23 6.13
C ARG A 103 -21.31 1.55 7.25
N PHE A 104 -20.02 1.45 6.97
CA PHE A 104 -18.98 1.76 7.96
C PHE A 104 -19.08 3.20 8.50
N LEU A 105 -19.24 4.18 7.61
CA LEU A 105 -19.38 5.60 8.02
C LEU A 105 -20.66 5.86 8.81
N LEU A 106 -21.76 5.17 8.48
CA LEU A 106 -23.01 5.27 9.23
C LEU A 106 -22.85 4.67 10.62
N ASP A 107 -22.29 3.47 10.72
CA ASP A 107 -22.03 2.80 12.00
C ASP A 107 -21.17 3.69 12.93
N GLU A 108 -20.17 4.38 12.36
CA GLU A 108 -19.34 5.36 13.07
C GLU A 108 -20.14 6.58 13.56
N LEU A 109 -20.95 7.20 12.69
CA LEU A 109 -21.80 8.32 13.07
C LEU A 109 -22.84 7.96 14.13
N PHE A 110 -23.40 6.74 14.11
CA PHE A 110 -24.36 6.31 15.11
C PHE A 110 -23.70 5.96 16.45
N ALA A 111 -22.44 5.52 16.45
CA ALA A 111 -21.68 5.29 17.68
C ALA A 111 -21.43 6.62 18.42
N ASP A 112 -20.98 7.66 17.71
CA ASP A 112 -20.72 8.98 18.30
C ASP A 112 -21.98 9.65 18.88
N ASN A 113 -23.16 9.34 18.34
CA ASN A 113 -24.42 9.90 18.84
C ASN A 113 -24.96 9.20 20.10
N MET A 114 -24.63 7.92 20.34
CA MET A 114 -25.08 7.21 21.54
C MET A 114 -24.30 7.61 22.81
N ASP A 115 -23.08 8.10 22.66
CA ASP A 115 -22.27 8.58 23.79
C ASP A 115 -22.74 9.95 24.34
N ILE A 116 -23.64 10.64 23.63
CA ILE A 116 -24.14 11.99 24.01
C ILE A 116 -25.36 11.89 24.93
N ASP A 117 -26.13 10.80 24.84
CA ASP A 117 -27.41 10.63 25.55
C ASP A 117 -27.26 9.99 26.95
N GLU A 118 -26.05 9.52 27.33
CA GLU A 118 -25.80 8.91 28.66
C GLU A 118 -25.39 9.91 29.76
N ASP A 119 -25.17 11.19 29.42
CA ASP A 119 -24.69 12.24 30.34
C ASP A 119 -25.77 13.32 30.68
N SER A 120 -27.06 13.07 30.41
CA SER A 120 -28.18 14.00 30.72
C SER A 120 -29.10 13.54 31.86
#